data_AF-A0A9C6TNG7-F1
#
_entry.id   AF-A0A9C6TNG7-F1
#
_cell.length_a   1.000
_cell.length_b   1.000
_cell.length_c   1.000
_cell.angle_alpha   90.00
_cell.angle_beta   90.00
_cell.angle_gamma   90.00
#
_symmetry.space_group_name_H-M   'P 1'
#
loop_
_entity.id
_entity.type
_entity.pdbx_description
1 polymer ?
#
loop_
_entity_poly.entity_id
_entity_poly.type
_entity_poly.pdbx_seq_one_letter_code
_entity_poly.pdbx_strand_id
1 'polypeptide(L)'
;MNSSTCINGNTTPPCSSSSSGPKTVGKWLKERREKKKEENRTHNAQLHASISVAAVAAAVAAVTAATATLSASNREDEKMGKIDMAVASAATLVAAQCVEAAESMGAEREHLASVIGSAVNVKSDDDINTLTAAAATALRGAATLKARALKEVWNITSVAPLERGFGIGICGGKASYSTSSTSDSGEFINGENFLGVCTLELLAKGTELLKRTRKGDLHWKIVSVYMHRTGQVMLKMKSKHVAGTITKKKKHVVLDVCTNLAAWPGRHLFDDEEKRKYFGLKTESRGIVEFECRNQREYDMWTQGVSRLLSIVAERQNKNGI
;
A
#
# COMPACT_ATOMS: atom_id res chain seq x y z
N MET A 1 57.13 7.82 -56.03
CA MET A 1 57.34 7.31 -54.66
C MET A 1 56.31 7.97 -53.76
N ASN A 2 55.37 7.16 -53.25
CA ASN A 2 54.66 7.26 -51.95
C ASN A 2 53.83 8.55 -51.71
N SER A 3 52.61 8.56 -51.17
CA SER A 3 51.67 7.58 -50.64
C SER A 3 50.35 8.33 -50.39
N SER A 4 49.22 7.62 -50.44
CA SER A 4 47.93 8.09 -49.93
C SER A 4 48.00 8.38 -48.42
N THR A 5 47.29 9.41 -47.94
CA THR A 5 46.93 9.66 -46.52
C THR A 5 45.71 10.61 -46.51
N CYS A 6 44.50 10.10 -46.27
CA CYS A 6 43.70 10.04 -45.01
C CYS A 6 42.99 11.38 -44.66
N ILE A 7 41.65 11.48 -44.76
CA ILE A 7 40.54 11.05 -43.86
C ILE A 7 40.15 12.10 -42.78
N ASN A 8 38.89 12.57 -42.93
CA ASN A 8 37.83 12.96 -41.98
C ASN A 8 38.09 13.82 -40.72
N GLY A 9 37.14 14.75 -40.49
CA GLY A 9 36.81 15.24 -39.15
C GLY A 9 35.71 16.29 -39.10
N ASN A 10 34.44 15.89 -39.24
CA ASN A 10 33.26 16.71 -38.91
C ASN A 10 33.33 17.18 -37.44
N THR A 11 33.20 18.48 -37.19
CA THR A 11 33.07 19.06 -35.85
C THR A 11 31.64 19.54 -35.61
N THR A 12 30.89 18.73 -34.86
CA THR A 12 29.62 19.10 -34.22
C THR A 12 29.87 19.95 -32.96
N PRO A 13 28.99 20.91 -32.61
CA PRO A 13 29.13 21.71 -31.39
C PRO A 13 28.86 20.86 -30.14
N PRO A 14 29.55 21.07 -29.01
CA PRO A 14 29.36 20.27 -27.82
C PRO A 14 28.04 20.63 -27.13
N CYS A 15 27.19 19.62 -26.94
CA CYS A 15 26.05 19.66 -26.04
C CYS A 15 26.47 20.12 -24.65
N SER A 16 25.82 21.17 -24.15
CA SER A 16 25.85 21.59 -22.76
C SER A 16 25.41 20.43 -21.86
N SER A 17 26.37 19.80 -21.20
CA SER A 17 26.13 18.90 -20.08
C SER A 17 25.45 19.72 -18.98
N SER A 18 24.15 19.46 -18.77
CA SER A 18 23.41 20.03 -17.65
C SER A 18 24.05 19.54 -16.35
N SER A 19 24.91 20.38 -15.81
CA SER A 19 25.56 20.23 -14.52
C SER A 19 24.52 20.01 -13.44
N SER A 20 24.70 18.93 -12.70
CA SER A 20 23.89 18.53 -11.55
C SER A 20 24.13 19.51 -10.38
N GLY A 21 23.54 20.70 -10.47
CA GLY A 21 23.57 21.72 -9.43
C GLY A 21 22.73 21.34 -8.18
N PRO A 22 22.99 21.99 -7.02
CA PRO A 22 22.30 21.72 -5.75
C PRO A 22 20.80 22.01 -5.85
N LYS A 23 19.96 21.03 -5.49
CA LYS A 23 18.50 21.10 -5.67
C LYS A 23 17.87 22.06 -4.64
N THR A 24 17.24 23.11 -5.15
CA THR A 24 16.57 24.19 -4.40
C THR A 24 15.35 23.69 -3.60
N VAL A 25 15.03 24.35 -2.49
CA VAL A 25 13.87 24.08 -1.60
C VAL A 25 12.55 24.02 -2.38
N GLY A 26 12.44 24.76 -3.49
CA GLY A 26 11.30 24.71 -4.40
C GLY A 26 11.10 23.35 -5.10
N LYS A 27 12.18 22.66 -5.46
CA LYS A 27 12.10 21.30 -6.05
C LYS A 27 11.64 20.26 -5.02
N TRP A 28 12.02 20.43 -3.74
CA TRP A 28 11.57 19.57 -2.64
C TRP A 28 10.12 19.81 -2.21
N LEU A 29 9.69 21.08 -2.16
CA LEU A 29 8.29 21.43 -1.92
C LEU A 29 7.41 20.91 -3.07
N LYS A 30 7.92 20.99 -4.31
CA LYS A 30 7.33 20.37 -5.48
C LYS A 30 7.26 18.83 -5.34
N GLU A 31 8.34 18.17 -4.96
CA GLU A 31 8.40 16.70 -4.77
C GLU A 31 7.50 16.23 -3.60
N ARG A 32 7.40 16.98 -2.50
CA ARG A 32 6.50 16.69 -1.36
C ARG A 32 5.04 16.95 -1.72
N ARG A 33 4.75 18.00 -2.50
CA ARG A 33 3.42 18.29 -3.05
C ARG A 33 3.02 17.24 -4.08
N GLU A 34 3.94 16.80 -4.93
CA GLU A 34 3.75 15.71 -5.89
C GLU A 34 3.53 14.38 -5.19
N LYS A 35 4.27 14.08 -4.12
CA LYS A 35 4.06 12.87 -3.29
C LYS A 35 2.72 12.88 -2.56
N LYS A 36 2.31 14.01 -1.97
CA LYS A 36 0.98 14.15 -1.36
C LYS A 36 -0.14 14.09 -2.41
N LYS A 37 0.13 14.60 -3.62
CA LYS A 37 -0.79 14.48 -4.77
C LYS A 37 -0.92 13.04 -5.22
N GLU A 38 0.17 12.26 -5.26
CA GLU A 38 0.13 10.84 -5.65
C GLU A 38 -0.58 9.97 -4.60
N GLU A 39 -0.34 10.23 -3.31
CA GLU A 39 -1.05 9.56 -2.21
C GLU A 39 -2.56 9.84 -2.28
N ASN A 40 -2.94 11.12 -2.46
CA ASN A 40 -4.34 11.48 -2.68
C ASN A 40 -4.93 10.86 -3.95
N ARG A 41 -4.15 10.68 -5.03
CA ARG A 41 -4.61 10.00 -6.25
C ARG A 41 -4.91 8.53 -6.00
N THR A 42 -4.05 7.84 -5.25
CA THR A 42 -4.26 6.43 -4.89
C THR A 42 -5.49 6.25 -3.99
N HIS A 43 -5.64 7.14 -3.01
CA HIS A 43 -6.79 7.18 -2.11
C HIS A 43 -8.10 7.44 -2.86
N ASN A 44 -8.14 8.48 -3.70
CA ASN A 44 -9.33 8.82 -4.48
C ASN A 44 -9.70 7.71 -5.48
N ALA A 45 -8.70 7.03 -6.06
CA ALA A 45 -8.95 5.90 -6.95
C ALA A 45 -9.53 4.68 -6.20
N GLN A 46 -9.06 4.41 -4.98
CA GLN A 46 -9.64 3.37 -4.14
C GLN A 46 -11.07 3.71 -3.72
N LEU A 47 -11.32 4.97 -3.36
CA LEU A 47 -12.66 5.46 -3.01
C LEU A 47 -13.61 5.30 -4.20
N HIS A 48 -13.21 5.73 -5.39
CA HIS A 48 -13.99 5.55 -6.61
C HIS A 48 -14.25 4.07 -6.93
N ALA A 49 -13.27 3.20 -6.72
CA ALA A 49 -13.45 1.76 -6.92
C ALA A 49 -14.49 1.17 -5.95
N SER A 50 -14.41 1.50 -4.66
CA SER A 50 -15.40 1.05 -3.66
C SER A 50 -16.81 1.52 -3.99
N ILE A 51 -16.97 2.80 -4.39
CA ILE A 51 -18.26 3.36 -4.80
C ILE A 51 -18.79 2.65 -6.06
N SER A 52 -17.92 2.38 -7.04
CA SER A 52 -18.32 1.70 -8.28
C SER A 52 -18.79 0.26 -8.01
N VAL A 53 -18.13 -0.47 -7.11
CA VAL A 53 -18.54 -1.82 -6.71
C VAL A 53 -19.85 -1.79 -5.91
N ALA A 54 -20.00 -0.83 -5.00
CA ALA A 54 -21.26 -0.63 -4.26
C ALA A 54 -22.43 -0.38 -5.22
N ALA A 55 -22.24 0.45 -6.24
CA ALA A 55 -23.24 0.76 -7.26
C ALA A 55 -23.64 -0.50 -8.06
N VAL A 56 -22.66 -1.27 -8.55
CA VAL A 56 -22.93 -2.52 -9.27
C VAL A 56 -23.69 -3.52 -8.39
N ALA A 57 -23.23 -3.71 -7.15
CA ALA A 57 -23.87 -4.64 -6.22
C ALA A 57 -25.31 -4.22 -5.89
N ALA A 58 -25.57 -2.92 -5.75
CA ALA A 58 -26.92 -2.38 -5.54
C ALA A 58 -27.82 -2.57 -6.78
N ALA A 59 -27.29 -2.34 -7.99
CA ALA A 59 -28.01 -2.57 -9.24
C ALA A 59 -28.38 -4.06 -9.41
N VAL A 60 -27.42 -4.97 -9.18
CA VAL A 60 -27.65 -6.41 -9.25
C VAL A 60 -28.67 -6.85 -8.20
N ALA A 61 -28.60 -6.32 -6.98
CA ALA A 61 -29.59 -6.61 -5.94
C ALA A 61 -31.00 -6.19 -6.34
N ALA A 62 -31.17 -5.01 -6.92
CA ALA A 62 -32.46 -4.51 -7.36
C ALA A 62 -33.05 -5.34 -8.52
N VAL A 63 -32.22 -5.68 -9.51
CA VAL A 63 -32.65 -6.45 -10.69
C VAL A 63 -33.01 -7.88 -10.31
N THR A 64 -32.18 -8.56 -9.52
CA THR A 64 -32.45 -9.93 -9.06
C THR A 64 -33.68 -10.00 -8.15
N ALA A 65 -33.88 -9.00 -7.27
CA ALA A 65 -35.11 -8.90 -6.49
C ALA A 65 -36.34 -8.71 -7.39
N ALA A 66 -36.26 -7.85 -8.42
CA ALA A 66 -37.35 -7.66 -9.38
C ALA A 66 -37.66 -8.95 -10.16
N THR A 67 -36.64 -9.64 -10.67
CA THR A 67 -36.80 -10.93 -11.36
C THR A 67 -37.43 -11.99 -10.46
N ALA A 68 -37.03 -12.07 -9.19
CA ALA A 68 -37.64 -12.98 -8.23
C ALA A 68 -39.15 -12.73 -8.04
N THR A 69 -39.57 -11.45 -8.02
CA THR A 69 -41.00 -11.11 -7.92
C THR A 69 -41.81 -11.47 -9.16
N LEU A 70 -41.19 -11.42 -10.35
CA LEU A 70 -41.82 -11.84 -11.61
C LEU A 70 -41.99 -13.37 -11.65
N SER A 71 -40.94 -14.10 -11.27
CA SER A 71 -40.90 -15.57 -11.20
C SER A 71 -41.86 -16.17 -10.15
N ALA A 72 -42.28 -15.39 -9.14
CA ALA A 72 -43.24 -15.83 -8.13
C ALA A 72 -44.65 -16.14 -8.70
N SER A 73 -44.93 -15.71 -9.93
CA SER A 73 -46.21 -15.91 -10.61
C SER A 73 -46.32 -17.24 -11.36
N ASN A 74 -45.19 -17.92 -11.63
CA ASN A 74 -45.11 -19.20 -12.35
C ASN A 74 -44.63 -20.34 -11.43
N ARG A 75 -45.36 -21.45 -11.36
CA ARG A 75 -45.04 -22.59 -10.48
C ARG A 75 -43.77 -23.36 -10.89
N GLU A 76 -43.32 -23.23 -12.13
CA GLU A 76 -42.10 -23.90 -12.63
C GLU A 76 -40.81 -23.13 -12.25
N ASP A 77 -40.91 -21.82 -11.99
CA ASP A 77 -39.78 -20.93 -11.69
C ASP A 77 -39.59 -20.64 -10.20
N GLU A 78 -40.32 -21.31 -9.30
CA GLU A 78 -40.25 -21.08 -7.85
C GLU A 78 -38.83 -21.31 -7.28
N LYS A 79 -38.09 -22.27 -7.87
CA LYS A 79 -36.68 -22.50 -7.52
C LYS A 79 -35.76 -21.37 -7.99
N MET A 80 -36.01 -20.84 -9.18
CA MET A 80 -35.24 -19.72 -9.74
C MET A 80 -35.46 -18.46 -8.90
N GLY A 81 -36.71 -18.15 -8.53
CA GLY A 81 -37.03 -17.01 -7.67
C GLY A 81 -36.36 -17.09 -6.28
N LYS A 82 -36.22 -18.29 -5.69
CA LYS A 82 -35.47 -18.47 -4.43
C LYS A 82 -33.98 -18.18 -4.58
N ILE A 83 -33.39 -18.59 -5.71
CA ILE A 83 -31.99 -18.31 -6.03
C ILE A 83 -31.81 -16.80 -6.25
N ASP A 84 -32.68 -16.17 -7.04
CA ASP A 84 -32.64 -14.73 -7.31
C ASP A 84 -32.76 -13.90 -6.01
N MET A 85 -33.65 -14.27 -5.09
CA MET A 85 -33.74 -13.65 -3.76
C MET A 85 -32.47 -13.83 -2.92
N ALA A 86 -31.84 -15.00 -2.97
CA ALA A 86 -30.59 -15.25 -2.27
C ALA A 86 -29.44 -14.42 -2.85
N VAL A 87 -29.37 -14.32 -4.19
CA VAL A 87 -28.41 -13.45 -4.89
C VAL A 87 -28.65 -11.99 -4.55
N ALA A 88 -29.90 -11.52 -4.53
CA ALA A 88 -30.25 -10.15 -4.14
C ALA A 88 -29.77 -9.83 -2.72
N SER A 89 -29.98 -10.77 -1.78
CA SER A 89 -29.55 -10.64 -0.39
C SER A 89 -28.02 -10.56 -0.26
N ALA A 90 -27.30 -11.44 -0.96
CA ALA A 90 -25.84 -11.42 -0.99
C ALA A 90 -25.27 -10.13 -1.60
N ALA A 91 -25.84 -9.69 -2.73
CA ALA A 91 -25.45 -8.47 -3.41
C ALA A 91 -25.71 -7.22 -2.53
N THR A 92 -26.81 -7.20 -1.76
CA THR A 92 -27.10 -6.13 -0.81
C THR A 92 -26.05 -6.05 0.30
N LEU A 93 -25.58 -7.19 0.85
CA LEU A 93 -24.52 -7.22 1.84
C LEU A 93 -23.18 -6.71 1.28
N VAL A 94 -22.84 -7.09 0.04
CA VAL A 94 -21.64 -6.59 -0.65
C VAL A 94 -21.73 -5.08 -0.88
N ALA A 95 -22.91 -4.58 -1.29
CA ALA A 95 -23.15 -3.16 -1.44
C ALA A 95 -22.94 -2.42 -0.11
N ALA A 96 -23.54 -2.90 0.98
CA ALA A 96 -23.38 -2.32 2.32
C ALA A 96 -21.90 -2.27 2.76
N GLN A 97 -21.16 -3.35 2.61
CA GLN A 97 -19.73 -3.39 2.96
C GLN A 97 -18.88 -2.44 2.11
N CYS A 98 -19.19 -2.28 0.82
CA CYS A 98 -18.48 -1.35 -0.04
C CYS A 98 -18.82 0.12 0.29
N VAL A 99 -20.04 0.39 0.75
CA VAL A 99 -20.46 1.71 1.25
C VAL A 99 -19.74 2.05 2.55
N GLU A 100 -19.72 1.16 3.53
CA GLU A 100 -18.97 1.33 4.77
C GLU A 100 -17.48 1.58 4.49
N ALA A 101 -16.90 0.80 3.55
CA ALA A 101 -15.53 1.01 3.12
C ALA A 101 -15.34 2.40 2.49
N ALA A 102 -16.25 2.86 1.63
CA ALA A 102 -16.17 4.20 1.03
C ALA A 102 -16.34 5.33 2.07
N GLU A 103 -17.25 5.19 3.03
CA GLU A 103 -17.44 6.14 4.14
C GLU A 103 -16.18 6.22 5.01
N SER A 104 -15.55 5.08 5.33
CA SER A 104 -14.29 5.04 6.07
C SER A 104 -13.12 5.71 5.34
N MET A 105 -13.24 5.86 4.02
CA MET A 105 -12.30 6.57 3.16
C MET A 105 -12.65 8.05 2.97
N GLY A 106 -13.72 8.54 3.59
CA GLY A 106 -14.16 9.94 3.56
C GLY A 106 -15.09 10.29 2.40
N ALA A 107 -15.80 9.32 1.83
CA ALA A 107 -16.87 9.61 0.87
C ALA A 107 -18.05 10.29 1.57
N GLU A 108 -18.61 11.33 0.95
CA GLU A 108 -19.77 12.03 1.47
C GLU A 108 -21.02 11.15 1.37
N ARG A 109 -21.78 11.06 2.46
CA ARG A 109 -22.97 10.22 2.56
C ARG A 109 -24.05 10.59 1.53
N GLU A 110 -24.20 11.87 1.22
CA GLU A 110 -25.12 12.37 0.19
C GLU A 110 -24.73 11.90 -1.21
N HIS A 111 -23.42 11.93 -1.52
CA HIS A 111 -22.90 11.43 -2.79
C HIS A 111 -23.11 9.92 -2.93
N LEU A 112 -22.85 9.16 -1.86
CA LEU A 112 -23.10 7.72 -1.83
C LEU A 112 -24.59 7.40 -2.04
N ALA A 113 -25.48 8.08 -1.32
CA ALA A 113 -26.92 7.88 -1.45
C ALA A 113 -27.41 8.19 -2.87
N SER A 114 -26.89 9.25 -3.50
CA SER A 114 -27.24 9.61 -4.88
C SER A 114 -26.76 8.55 -5.89
N VAL A 115 -25.51 8.10 -5.80
CA VAL A 115 -24.96 7.09 -6.73
C VAL A 115 -25.68 5.76 -6.58
N ILE A 116 -25.91 5.30 -5.35
CA ILE A 116 -26.61 4.04 -5.07
C ILE A 116 -28.08 4.14 -5.51
N GLY A 117 -28.73 5.27 -5.20
CA GLY A 117 -30.12 5.54 -5.60
C GLY A 117 -30.30 5.52 -7.12
N SER A 118 -29.31 6.02 -7.87
CA SER A 118 -29.31 5.90 -9.33
C SER A 118 -29.06 4.46 -9.80
N ALA A 119 -28.16 3.74 -9.14
CA ALA A 119 -27.78 2.38 -9.54
C ALA A 119 -28.92 1.37 -9.35
N VAL A 120 -29.70 1.49 -8.27
CA VAL A 120 -30.87 0.60 -8.04
C VAL A 120 -32.00 0.81 -9.06
N ASN A 121 -31.99 1.92 -9.80
CA ASN A 121 -33.00 2.20 -10.83
C ASN A 121 -32.61 1.65 -12.21
N VAL A 122 -31.42 1.04 -12.35
CA VAL A 122 -30.99 0.38 -13.59
C VAL A 122 -31.77 -0.90 -13.82
N LYS A 123 -32.30 -1.06 -15.05
CA LYS A 123 -33.13 -2.21 -15.44
C LYS A 123 -32.64 -2.94 -16.69
N SER A 124 -31.72 -2.35 -17.44
CA SER A 124 -31.20 -2.92 -18.69
C SER A 124 -29.94 -3.73 -18.43
N ASP A 125 -29.84 -4.91 -19.02
CA ASP A 125 -28.65 -5.77 -18.95
C ASP A 125 -27.40 -5.06 -19.51
N ASP A 126 -27.59 -4.23 -20.55
CA ASP A 126 -26.51 -3.43 -21.15
C ASP A 126 -25.95 -2.38 -20.17
N ASP A 127 -26.82 -1.78 -19.36
CA ASP A 127 -26.43 -0.79 -18.35
C ASP A 127 -25.70 -1.48 -17.17
N ILE A 128 -26.15 -2.67 -16.75
CA ILE A 128 -25.49 -3.47 -15.70
C ILE A 128 -24.10 -3.89 -16.17
N ASN A 129 -23.97 -4.34 -17.42
CA ASN A 129 -22.69 -4.69 -18.03
C ASN A 129 -21.76 -3.48 -18.08
N THR A 130 -22.29 -2.31 -18.43
CA THR A 130 -21.53 -1.06 -18.47
C THR A 130 -21.05 -0.64 -17.08
N LEU A 131 -21.93 -0.69 -16.06
CA LEU A 131 -21.56 -0.42 -14.66
C LEU A 131 -20.52 -1.40 -14.16
N THR A 132 -20.66 -2.69 -14.49
CA THR A 132 -19.71 -3.75 -14.12
C THR A 132 -18.35 -3.52 -14.76
N ALA A 133 -18.30 -3.17 -16.05
CA ALA A 133 -17.07 -2.82 -16.75
C ALA A 133 -16.41 -1.57 -16.16
N ALA A 134 -17.19 -0.56 -15.77
CA ALA A 134 -16.71 0.64 -15.09
C ALA A 134 -16.09 0.30 -13.72
N ALA A 135 -16.75 -0.52 -12.90
CA ALA A 135 -16.24 -0.97 -11.61
C ALA A 135 -14.95 -1.80 -11.75
N ALA A 136 -14.90 -2.75 -12.70
CA ALA A 136 -13.69 -3.52 -12.98
C ALA A 136 -12.52 -2.63 -13.43
N THR A 137 -12.79 -1.58 -14.20
CA THR A 137 -11.79 -0.60 -14.62
C THR A 137 -11.31 0.27 -13.46
N ALA A 138 -12.22 0.69 -12.57
CA ALA A 138 -11.86 1.42 -11.36
C ALA A 138 -10.98 0.58 -10.42
N LEU A 139 -11.31 -0.70 -10.22
CA LEU A 139 -10.51 -1.65 -9.43
C LEU A 139 -9.10 -1.83 -10.00
N ARG A 140 -8.99 -2.05 -11.32
CA ARG A 140 -7.68 -2.15 -12.01
C ARG A 140 -6.89 -0.85 -11.92
N GLY A 141 -7.56 0.29 -12.04
CA GLY A 141 -6.97 1.62 -11.87
C GLY A 141 -6.40 1.83 -10.48
N ALA A 142 -7.17 1.49 -9.44
CA ALA A 142 -6.75 1.57 -8.04
C ALA A 142 -5.57 0.63 -7.74
N ALA A 143 -5.62 -0.62 -8.20
CA ALA A 143 -4.53 -1.59 -8.05
C ALA A 143 -3.24 -1.11 -8.74
N THR A 144 -3.36 -0.57 -9.96
CA THR A 144 -2.22 -0.05 -10.72
C THR A 144 -1.59 1.16 -10.04
N LEU A 145 -2.41 2.10 -9.53
CA LEU A 145 -1.91 3.26 -8.80
C LEU A 145 -1.24 2.86 -7.50
N LYS A 146 -1.81 1.89 -6.77
CA LYS A 146 -1.18 1.32 -5.58
C LYS A 146 0.18 0.69 -5.92
N ALA A 147 0.27 -0.08 -6.99
CA ALA A 147 1.53 -0.67 -7.46
C ALA A 147 2.57 0.38 -7.87
N ARG A 148 2.17 1.48 -8.51
CA ARG A 148 3.08 2.59 -8.83
C ARG A 148 3.57 3.32 -7.58
N ALA A 149 2.68 3.60 -6.64
CA ALA A 149 3.04 4.19 -5.36
C ALA A 149 4.04 3.32 -4.58
N LEU A 150 3.96 1.99 -4.72
CA LEU A 150 4.94 1.05 -4.17
C LEU A 150 6.27 1.06 -4.96
N LYS A 151 6.22 1.11 -6.29
CA LYS A 151 7.43 1.13 -7.16
C LYS A 151 8.29 2.39 -6.98
N GLU A 152 7.67 3.56 -6.84
CA GLU A 152 8.40 4.82 -6.57
C GLU A 152 9.12 4.79 -5.21
N VAL A 153 8.60 4.03 -4.24
CA VAL A 153 9.23 3.83 -2.92
C VAL A 153 10.45 2.91 -3.02
N TRP A 154 10.41 1.88 -3.86
CA TRP A 154 11.54 0.98 -4.11
C TRP A 154 12.72 1.70 -4.80
N ASN A 155 12.43 2.57 -5.76
CA ASN A 155 13.45 3.35 -6.49
C ASN A 155 14.24 4.33 -5.61
N ILE A 156 13.72 4.74 -4.45
CA ILE A 156 14.46 5.58 -3.48
C ILE A 156 15.52 4.75 -2.71
N THR A 157 15.51 3.42 -2.84
CA THR A 157 16.35 2.50 -2.05
C THR A 157 17.39 1.72 -2.87
N SER A 158 17.34 1.77 -4.20
CA SER A 158 18.29 1.03 -5.05
C SER A 158 19.45 1.92 -5.54
N VAL A 159 20.52 2.00 -4.74
CA VAL A 159 21.87 2.20 -5.28
C VAL A 159 22.54 0.83 -5.35
N ALA A 160 22.86 0.44 -6.58
CA ALA A 160 23.64 -0.69 -7.08
C ALA A 160 22.98 -2.11 -7.10
N PRO A 161 22.94 -2.75 -8.30
CA PRO A 161 22.42 -4.09 -8.51
C PRO A 161 23.45 -5.14 -8.07
N LEU A 162 22.99 -6.20 -7.40
CA LEU A 162 23.82 -7.40 -7.24
C LEU A 162 23.25 -8.51 -8.11
N GLU A 163 24.15 -9.06 -8.90
CA GLU A 163 23.95 -10.13 -9.84
C GLU A 163 23.19 -11.32 -9.26
N ARG A 164 22.34 -11.84 -10.15
CA ARG A 164 21.90 -13.22 -10.32
C ARG A 164 22.52 -14.26 -9.36
N GLY A 165 21.68 -14.77 -8.46
CA GLY A 165 21.95 -16.05 -7.80
C GLY A 165 21.11 -16.33 -6.55
N PHE A 166 19.77 -16.46 -6.66
CA PHE A 166 18.98 -17.56 -6.06
C PHE A 166 17.48 -17.36 -6.33
N GLY A 167 16.81 -18.45 -6.71
CA GLY A 167 15.44 -18.48 -7.21
C GLY A 167 14.37 -18.41 -6.13
N ILE A 168 13.42 -17.49 -6.34
CA ILE A 168 12.01 -17.68 -6.04
C ILE A 168 11.31 -17.20 -7.31
N GLY A 169 10.70 -18.14 -8.04
CA GLY A 169 10.14 -17.89 -9.37
C GLY A 169 8.98 -16.91 -9.32
N ILE A 170 9.09 -15.83 -10.09
CA ILE A 170 8.08 -15.29 -11.02
C ILE A 170 8.88 -14.48 -12.06
N CYS A 171 8.83 -14.94 -13.31
CA CYS A 171 9.35 -14.34 -14.53
C CYS A 171 8.90 -12.87 -14.72
N GLY A 172 9.61 -11.96 -15.39
CA GLY A 172 10.80 -11.98 -16.23
C GLY A 172 10.98 -10.61 -16.91
N GLY A 173 12.18 -10.32 -17.41
CA GLY A 173 12.59 -9.02 -17.96
C GLY A 173 12.05 -8.63 -19.34
N LYS A 174 12.42 -7.43 -19.77
CA LYS A 174 12.17 -6.82 -21.09
C LYS A 174 12.63 -7.71 -22.25
N ALA A 175 11.79 -7.89 -23.27
CA ALA A 175 11.98 -7.35 -24.62
C ALA A 175 10.90 -7.85 -25.61
N SER A 176 10.47 -6.92 -26.47
CA SER A 176 10.05 -7.14 -27.86
C SER A 176 8.68 -7.78 -28.16
N TYR A 177 7.99 -7.12 -29.09
CA TYR A 177 6.74 -7.44 -29.76
C TYR A 177 6.65 -8.90 -30.24
N SER A 178 5.51 -9.55 -29.98
CA SER A 178 4.71 -10.31 -30.97
C SER A 178 3.47 -10.88 -30.28
N THR A 179 2.36 -10.74 -30.96
CA THR A 179 1.01 -11.21 -30.63
C THR A 179 0.92 -12.73 -30.53
N SER A 180 0.31 -13.24 -29.45
CA SER A 180 -0.74 -14.28 -29.50
C SER A 180 -1.15 -14.70 -28.08
N SER A 181 -2.46 -14.97 -27.95
CA SER A 181 -3.17 -15.64 -26.84
C SER A 181 -2.41 -16.87 -26.31
N THR A 182 -2.55 -17.33 -25.07
CA THR A 182 -3.79 -17.81 -24.41
C THR A 182 -3.43 -18.28 -22.99
N SER A 183 -4.44 -18.34 -22.12
CA SER A 183 -4.57 -19.23 -20.94
C SER A 183 -3.99 -18.78 -19.61
N ASP A 184 -4.89 -18.10 -18.90
CA ASP A 184 -5.04 -17.94 -17.46
C ASP A 184 -5.08 -19.29 -16.71
N SER A 185 -4.31 -19.39 -15.62
CA SER A 185 -4.59 -20.33 -14.53
C SER A 185 -4.09 -19.70 -13.22
N GLY A 186 -5.04 -19.13 -12.49
CA GLY A 186 -4.82 -18.54 -11.18
C GLY A 186 -4.55 -19.61 -10.12
N GLU A 187 -3.33 -19.58 -9.57
CA GLU A 187 -3.07 -20.20 -8.27
C GLU A 187 -3.24 -19.15 -7.16
N PHE A 188 -4.25 -19.37 -6.32
CA PHE A 188 -4.55 -18.61 -5.13
C PHE A 188 -3.41 -18.75 -4.10
N ILE A 189 -2.59 -17.72 -3.96
CA ILE A 189 -1.63 -17.63 -2.86
C ILE A 189 -2.38 -17.28 -1.57
N ASN A 190 -2.43 -18.25 -0.67
CA ASN A 190 -2.94 -18.26 0.70
C ASN A 190 -3.05 -16.86 1.37
N GLY A 191 -4.27 -16.42 1.65
CA GLY A 191 -4.63 -15.06 2.11
C GLY A 191 -3.98 -14.58 3.41
N GLU A 192 -3.44 -15.49 4.23
CA GLU A 192 -2.76 -15.13 5.48
C GLU A 192 -1.31 -14.65 5.28
N ASN A 193 -0.68 -15.05 4.17
CA ASN A 193 0.67 -14.61 3.82
C ASN A 193 0.68 -13.22 3.18
N PHE A 194 -0.43 -12.80 2.54
CA PHE A 194 -0.50 -11.51 1.84
C PHE A 194 -0.51 -10.31 2.79
N LEU A 195 -1.25 -10.41 3.90
CA LEU A 195 -1.28 -9.40 4.97
C LEU A 195 0.06 -9.30 5.71
N GLY A 196 0.74 -10.44 5.90
CA GLY A 196 2.09 -10.49 6.47
C GLY A 196 3.11 -9.76 5.60
N VAL A 197 3.16 -10.04 4.29
CA VAL A 197 4.09 -9.40 3.35
C VAL A 197 3.85 -7.89 3.26
N CYS A 198 2.59 -7.45 3.20
CA CYS A 198 2.23 -6.03 3.18
C CYS A 198 2.72 -5.30 4.45
N THR A 199 2.63 -5.93 5.62
CA THR A 199 3.06 -5.33 6.89
C THR A 199 4.57 -5.17 6.93
N LEU A 200 5.34 -6.18 6.48
CA LEU A 200 6.80 -6.09 6.41
C LEU A 200 7.28 -5.01 5.44
N GLU A 201 6.59 -4.85 4.31
CA GLU A 201 6.89 -3.83 3.32
C GLU A 201 6.62 -2.42 3.87
N LEU A 202 5.54 -2.23 4.63
CA LEU A 202 5.23 -0.98 5.31
C LEU A 202 6.28 -0.60 6.38
N LEU A 203 6.76 -1.58 7.15
CA LEU A 203 7.84 -1.38 8.12
C LEU A 203 9.14 -0.94 7.46
N ALA A 204 9.49 -1.55 6.33
CA ALA A 204 10.72 -1.23 5.60
C ALA A 204 10.65 0.14 4.92
N LYS A 205 9.49 0.53 4.38
CA LYS A 205 9.20 1.87 3.81
C LYS A 205 9.45 2.98 4.83
N GLY A 206 9.01 2.73 6.05
CA GLY A 206 9.18 3.60 7.20
C GLY A 206 8.18 4.75 7.26
N THR A 207 7.75 5.05 8.48
CA THR A 207 6.75 6.07 8.80
C THR A 207 7.31 7.10 9.77
N GLU A 208 6.64 8.25 9.90
CA GLU A 208 7.01 9.24 10.90
C GLU A 208 6.39 8.88 12.25
N LEU A 209 7.23 8.45 13.18
CA LEU A 209 6.82 8.14 14.55
C LEU A 209 7.45 9.14 15.52
N LEU A 210 6.73 9.41 16.60
CA LEU A 210 7.25 10.20 17.69
C LEU A 210 8.05 9.30 18.63
N LYS A 211 9.31 9.66 18.88
CA LYS A 211 10.26 8.89 19.68
C LYS A 211 10.56 9.62 20.98
N ARG A 212 10.49 8.94 22.12
CA ARG A 212 10.92 9.48 23.42
C ARG A 212 12.43 9.37 23.63
N THR A 213 13.06 10.41 24.16
CA THR A 213 14.47 10.40 24.59
C THR A 213 14.57 9.83 26.00
N ARG A 214 15.80 9.46 26.42
CA ARG A 214 16.04 9.00 27.80
C ARG A 214 15.76 10.09 28.84
N LYS A 215 15.78 11.37 28.44
CA LYS A 215 15.46 12.51 29.30
C LYS A 215 13.96 12.84 29.32
N GLY A 216 13.14 12.16 28.51
CA GLY A 216 11.70 12.39 28.40
C GLY A 216 11.27 13.26 27.21
N ASP A 217 12.19 13.92 26.51
CA ASP A 217 11.86 14.75 25.34
C ASP A 217 11.34 13.92 24.18
N LEU A 218 10.55 14.55 23.31
CA LEU A 218 9.90 13.87 22.20
C LEU A 218 10.41 14.40 20.87
N HIS A 219 10.76 13.48 19.97
CA HIS A 219 11.37 13.81 18.70
C HIS A 219 10.73 13.01 17.57
N TRP A 220 10.22 13.71 16.56
CA TRP A 220 9.79 13.08 15.32
C TRP A 220 10.98 12.44 14.60
N LYS A 221 10.81 11.18 14.18
CA LYS A 221 11.78 10.43 13.39
C LYS A 221 11.05 9.71 12.27
N ILE A 222 11.69 9.63 11.11
CA ILE A 222 11.32 8.62 10.11
C ILE A 222 11.92 7.31 10.58
N VAL A 223 11.07 6.35 10.92
CA VAL A 223 11.41 5.06 11.49
C VAL A 223 11.12 3.98 10.48
N SER A 224 12.09 3.11 10.21
CA SER A 224 11.93 1.92 9.37
C SER A 224 12.56 0.71 10.04
N VAL A 225 11.91 -0.45 10.00
CA VAL A 225 12.46 -1.72 10.48
C VAL A 225 12.49 -2.73 9.33
N TYR A 226 13.59 -3.44 9.16
CA TYR A 226 13.79 -4.35 8.02
C TYR A 226 14.78 -5.47 8.35
N MET A 227 14.71 -6.59 7.63
CA MET A 227 15.75 -7.64 7.67
C MET A 227 16.98 -7.20 6.87
N HIS A 228 18.15 -7.23 7.50
CA HIS A 228 19.43 -6.94 6.84
C HIS A 228 20.05 -8.19 6.25
N ARG A 229 20.96 -8.02 5.27
CA ARG A 229 21.72 -9.12 4.65
C ARG A 229 22.50 -9.99 5.62
N THR A 230 22.82 -9.48 6.81
CA THR A 230 23.47 -10.24 7.89
C THR A 230 22.50 -11.17 8.64
N GLY A 231 21.23 -11.23 8.23
CA GLY A 231 20.21 -12.03 8.93
C GLY A 231 19.71 -11.38 10.23
N GLN A 232 19.99 -10.10 10.47
CA GLN A 232 19.54 -9.37 11.66
C GLN A 232 18.38 -8.43 11.34
N VAL A 233 17.49 -8.20 12.32
CA VAL A 233 16.45 -7.17 12.22
C VAL A 233 17.05 -5.81 12.58
N MET A 234 16.92 -4.83 11.68
CA MET A 234 17.54 -3.51 11.80
C MET A 234 16.49 -2.41 11.92
N LEU A 235 16.57 -1.66 13.02
CA LEU A 235 15.88 -0.39 13.21
C LEU A 235 16.72 0.74 12.63
N LYS A 236 16.14 1.51 11.71
CA LYS A 236 16.75 2.70 11.10
C LYS A 236 15.88 3.91 11.39
N MET A 237 16.47 4.88 12.09
CA MET A 237 15.87 6.16 12.41
C MET A 237 16.57 7.27 11.63
N LYS A 238 15.79 8.15 11.00
CA LYS A 238 16.29 9.36 10.35
C LYS A 238 15.69 10.61 10.99
N SER A 239 16.54 11.60 11.23
CA SER A 239 16.12 12.93 11.70
C SER A 239 16.06 13.89 10.52
N LYS A 240 15.06 14.78 10.49
CA LYS A 240 15.06 15.97 9.64
C LYS A 240 15.89 17.03 10.35
N HIS A 241 16.80 17.72 9.66
CA HIS A 241 17.37 18.97 10.17
C HIS A 241 16.66 20.17 9.52
N VAL A 242 16.73 21.32 10.20
CA VAL A 242 16.34 22.60 9.63
C VAL A 242 17.15 22.79 8.33
N ALA A 243 16.49 23.12 7.23
CA ALA A 243 16.98 23.10 5.84
C ALA A 243 16.82 21.78 5.03
N GLY A 244 16.08 20.78 5.53
CA GLY A 244 15.48 19.74 4.68
C GLY A 244 16.41 18.59 4.25
N THR A 245 17.72 18.70 4.47
CA THR A 245 18.66 17.59 4.31
C THR A 245 18.47 16.58 5.45
N ILE A 246 18.24 15.32 5.10
CA ILE A 246 18.22 14.22 6.08
C ILE A 246 19.67 13.96 6.50
N THR A 247 20.08 14.56 7.61
CA THR A 247 21.49 14.68 8.00
C THR A 247 21.90 13.69 9.09
N LYS A 248 20.97 13.10 9.85
CA LYS A 248 21.33 12.13 10.89
C LYS A 248 20.54 10.84 10.76
N LYS A 249 21.22 9.81 10.27
CA LYS A 249 20.74 8.43 10.21
C LYS A 249 21.41 7.62 11.31
N LYS A 250 20.61 6.95 12.13
CA LYS A 250 21.09 5.98 13.12
C LYS A 250 20.47 4.62 12.84
N LYS A 251 21.27 3.57 12.91
CA LYS A 251 20.82 2.19 12.77
C LYS A 251 21.12 1.43 14.06
N HIS A 252 20.26 0.50 14.44
CA HIS A 252 20.38 -0.34 15.63
C HIS A 252 19.87 -1.73 15.30
N VAL A 253 20.53 -2.78 15.80
CA VAL A 253 19.98 -4.13 15.78
C VAL A 253 18.83 -4.20 16.77
N VAL A 254 17.70 -4.75 16.35
CA VAL A 254 16.52 -4.96 17.20
C VAL A 254 16.60 -6.38 17.75
N LEU A 255 16.42 -6.49 19.06
CA LEU A 255 16.43 -7.76 19.78
C LEU A 255 15.01 -8.20 20.15
N ASP A 256 14.12 -7.26 20.46
CA ASP A 256 12.78 -7.57 20.97
C ASP A 256 11.80 -6.39 20.83
N VAL A 257 10.50 -6.69 20.95
CA VAL A 257 9.38 -5.73 20.94
C VAL A 257 8.74 -5.68 22.33
N CYS A 258 8.62 -4.48 22.90
CA CYS A 258 7.99 -4.24 24.20
C CYS A 258 6.60 -3.62 24.00
N THR A 259 5.54 -4.30 24.41
CA THR A 259 4.13 -3.89 24.22
C THR A 259 3.50 -3.26 25.45
N ASN A 260 4.00 -3.59 26.66
CA ASN A 260 3.44 -3.16 27.94
C ASN A 260 4.08 -1.86 28.46
N LEU A 261 3.99 -0.79 27.68
CA LEU A 261 4.50 0.52 28.11
C LEU A 261 3.38 1.35 28.74
N ALA A 262 3.68 1.94 29.91
CA ALA A 262 2.83 2.94 30.51
C ALA A 262 2.72 4.17 29.59
N ALA A 263 1.56 4.84 29.64
CA ALA A 263 1.38 6.10 28.93
C ALA A 263 2.46 7.11 29.35
N TRP A 264 3.00 7.85 28.38
CA TRP A 264 4.02 8.85 28.67
C TRP A 264 3.45 9.96 29.57
N PRO A 265 4.21 10.44 30.58
CA PRO A 265 3.77 11.52 31.45
C PRO A 265 3.31 12.76 30.67
N GLY A 266 2.20 13.38 31.10
CA GLY A 266 1.62 14.56 30.45
C GLY A 266 0.89 14.29 29.12
N ARG A 267 0.89 13.06 28.60
CA ARG A 267 0.12 12.70 27.39
C ARG A 267 -1.37 12.47 27.63
N HIS A 268 -1.75 12.18 28.87
CA HIS A 268 -3.14 11.99 29.28
C HIS A 268 -3.95 13.30 29.31
N LEU A 269 -3.29 14.46 29.17
CA LEU A 269 -3.94 15.78 29.15
C LEU A 269 -4.43 16.19 27.75
N PHE A 270 -4.10 15.41 26.72
CA PHE A 270 -4.56 15.63 25.35
C PHE A 270 -5.80 14.75 25.14
N ASP A 271 -7.00 15.35 25.25
CA ASP A 271 -8.33 14.75 25.01
C ASP A 271 -8.54 14.43 23.52
N ASP A 272 -7.75 13.52 22.95
CA ASP A 272 -8.15 12.85 21.72
C ASP A 272 -8.96 11.60 22.11
N GLU A 273 -10.19 11.49 21.59
CA GLU A 273 -11.13 10.38 21.82
C GLU A 273 -10.50 8.99 21.58
N GLU A 274 -9.43 8.90 20.79
CA GLU A 274 -8.61 7.69 20.63
C GLU A 274 -7.36 7.69 21.54
N LYS A 275 -7.35 6.78 22.52
CA LYS A 275 -6.19 6.53 23.40
C LYS A 275 -4.95 6.19 22.57
N ARG A 276 -3.95 7.09 22.57
CA ARG A 276 -2.61 6.86 22.01
C ARG A 276 -2.00 5.58 22.60
N LYS A 277 -1.30 4.83 21.75
CA LYS A 277 -0.66 3.56 22.11
C LYS A 277 0.85 3.71 22.04
N TYR A 278 1.57 2.96 22.86
CA TYR A 278 3.03 3.10 22.99
C TYR A 278 3.69 1.74 22.91
N PHE A 279 4.75 1.63 22.12
CA PHE A 279 5.56 0.42 22.03
C PHE A 279 7.05 0.75 22.12
N GLY A 280 7.85 -0.23 22.50
CA GLY A 280 9.29 -0.11 22.61
C GLY A 280 10.00 -1.12 21.71
N LEU A 281 11.13 -0.74 21.16
CA LEU A 281 12.04 -1.68 20.50
C LEU A 281 13.30 -1.81 21.35
N LYS A 282 13.54 -3.01 21.87
CA LYS A 282 14.79 -3.33 22.57
C LYS A 282 15.90 -3.43 21.54
N THR A 283 16.96 -2.67 21.74
CA THR A 283 18.12 -2.65 20.84
C THR A 283 19.37 -3.02 21.59
N GLU A 284 20.30 -3.66 20.88
CA GLU A 284 21.53 -4.23 21.44
C GLU A 284 22.38 -3.21 22.22
N SER A 285 22.60 -2.02 21.66
CA SER A 285 23.50 -1.02 22.24
C SER A 285 22.81 0.17 22.91
N ARG A 286 21.51 0.38 22.66
CA ARG A 286 20.79 1.59 23.11
C ARG A 286 19.73 1.31 24.18
N GLY A 287 19.46 0.05 24.50
CA GLY A 287 18.33 -0.33 25.35
C GLY A 287 17.01 -0.13 24.61
N ILE A 288 15.95 0.20 25.34
CA ILE A 288 14.60 0.35 24.77
C ILE A 288 14.47 1.71 24.09
N VAL A 289 13.98 1.71 22.85
CA VAL A 289 13.59 2.91 22.11
C VAL A 289 12.07 2.94 22.01
N GLU A 290 11.45 3.89 22.71
CA GLU A 290 9.99 4.02 22.80
C GLU A 290 9.42 4.90 21.69
N PHE A 291 8.26 4.51 21.18
CA PHE A 291 7.50 5.18 20.14
C PHE A 291 6.02 5.32 20.52
N GLU A 292 5.38 6.38 20.02
CA GLU A 292 3.94 6.64 20.14
C GLU A 292 3.26 6.37 18.79
N CYS A 293 2.13 5.67 18.85
CA CYS A 293 1.23 5.37 17.74
C CYS A 293 -0.06 6.17 17.89
N ARG A 294 -0.63 6.57 16.76
CA ARG A 294 -1.86 7.36 16.72
C ARG A 294 -3.07 6.54 17.13
N ASN A 295 -3.15 5.29 16.69
CA ASN A 295 -4.29 4.40 16.91
C ASN A 295 -3.85 2.94 17.05
N GLN A 296 -4.82 2.07 17.35
CA GLN A 296 -4.61 0.63 17.54
C GLN A 296 -4.04 -0.05 16.29
N ARG A 297 -4.51 0.33 15.09
CA ARG A 297 -4.02 -0.24 13.82
C ARG A 297 -2.53 0.01 13.61
N GLU A 298 -2.06 1.24 13.83
CA GLU A 298 -0.64 1.57 13.71
C GLU A 298 0.19 0.81 14.75
N TYR A 299 -0.34 0.68 15.97
CA TYR A 299 0.29 -0.12 17.02
C TYR A 299 0.44 -1.60 16.64
N ASP A 300 -0.62 -2.22 16.14
CA ASP A 300 -0.61 -3.63 15.73
C ASP A 300 0.32 -3.87 14.54
N MET A 301 0.30 -2.97 13.54
CA MET A 301 1.23 -3.01 12.40
C MET A 301 2.70 -3.03 12.87
N TRP A 302 3.07 -2.14 13.78
CA TRP A 302 4.44 -2.05 14.28
C TRP A 302 4.83 -3.22 15.16
N THR A 303 3.98 -3.58 16.13
CA THR A 303 4.33 -4.61 17.12
C THR A 303 4.32 -6.00 16.48
N GLN A 304 3.25 -6.38 15.79
CA GLN A 304 3.13 -7.69 15.16
C GLN A 304 4.12 -7.85 14.00
N GLY A 305 4.30 -6.81 13.19
CA GLY A 305 5.22 -6.85 12.06
C GLY A 305 6.68 -6.99 12.49
N VAL A 306 7.12 -6.29 13.54
CA VAL A 306 8.49 -6.44 14.05
C VAL A 306 8.68 -7.79 14.74
N SER A 307 7.70 -8.25 15.52
CA SER A 307 7.73 -9.61 16.11
C SER A 307 7.87 -10.68 15.03
N ARG A 308 7.13 -10.55 13.91
CA ARG A 308 7.24 -11.48 12.78
C ARG A 308 8.65 -11.49 12.16
N LEU A 309 9.29 -10.33 11.98
CA LEU A 309 10.67 -10.27 11.48
C LEU A 309 11.65 -10.98 12.43
N LEU A 310 11.48 -10.81 13.74
CA LEU A 310 12.31 -11.48 14.74
C LEU A 310 12.12 -13.00 14.71
N SER A 311 10.88 -13.49 14.60
CA SER A 311 10.59 -14.93 14.44
C SER A 311 11.26 -15.51 13.20
N ILE A 312 11.21 -14.83 12.05
CA ILE A 312 11.86 -15.29 10.82
C ILE A 312 13.37 -15.42 11.01
N VAL A 313 13.99 -14.49 11.74
CA VAL A 313 15.43 -14.56 12.05
C VAL A 313 15.75 -15.73 12.96
N ALA A 314 14.95 -15.96 14.02
CA ALA A 314 15.13 -17.07 14.93
C ALA A 314 14.98 -18.44 14.22
N GLU A 315 13.97 -18.59 13.35
CA GLU A 315 13.77 -19.80 12.55
C GLU A 315 14.97 -20.11 11.63
N ARG A 316 15.60 -19.08 11.06
CA ARG A 316 16.79 -19.25 10.20
C ARG A 316 18.02 -19.67 11.00
N GLN A 317 18.18 -19.15 12.21
CA GLN A 317 19.28 -19.56 13.09
C GLN A 317 19.14 -21.02 13.50
N ASN A 318 17.93 -21.48 13.78
CA ASN A 318 17.66 -22.87 14.14
C ASN A 318 17.87 -23.85 12.96
N LYS A 319 17.59 -23.42 11.71
CA LYS A 319 17.77 -24.26 10.50
C LYS A 319 19.22 -24.37 10.05
N ASN A 320 20.04 -23.35 10.33
CA ASN A 320 21.44 -23.28 9.95
C ASN A 320 22.37 -23.72 11.09
N GLY A 321 21.89 -24.62 11.96
CA GLY A 321 22.55 -25.00 13.21
C GLY A 321 24.07 -25.18 13.10
N ILE A 322 24.77 -24.34 13.88
CA ILE A 322 25.88 -24.78 14.72
C ILE A 322 25.26 -25.68 15.81
#